data_AF-A0A2V5KM47-F1
#
_entry.id   AF-A0A2V5KM47-F1
#
_cell.length_a   1.000
_cell.length_b   1.000
_cell.length_c   1.000
_cell.angle_alpha   90.00
_cell.angle_beta   90.00
_cell.angle_gamma   90.00
#
_symmetry.space_group_name_H-M   'P 1'
#
loop_
_entity.id
_entity.type
_entity.pdbx_description
1 polymer ?
#
loop_
_entity_poly.entity_id
_entity_poly.type
_entity_poly.pdbx_seq_one_letter_code
_entity_poly.pdbx_strand_id
1 'polypeptide(L)'
;MEASKSVTEETIMVIPVLRRIGEQETELVLLDLNDVLYINIEKRNIVYHTLDEKYYHMSTLSELYDHFFDNGFDLLDKTNLVNLNKIKKLDNKQGKVYFEENPTGDSKYATVAFIKQKLFQNVISRAIANNTNTSLEYTAKPSNESFRILPRTSEE
;
A
#
# COMPACT_ATOMS: atom_id res chain seq x y z
N MET A 1 35.79 -45.87 11.42
CA MET A 1 35.70 -44.74 12.36
C MET A 1 35.73 -43.49 11.50
N GLU A 2 34.56 -42.98 11.11
CA GLU A 2 34.43 -41.68 10.47
C GLU A 2 33.08 -41.13 10.90
N ALA A 3 33.12 -40.24 11.89
CA ALA A 3 31.99 -39.45 12.31
C ALA A 3 31.91 -38.26 11.36
N SER A 4 31.07 -38.37 10.33
CA SER A 4 30.66 -37.23 9.51
C SER A 4 29.81 -36.32 10.38
N LYS A 5 30.44 -35.24 10.87
CA LYS A 5 29.73 -34.11 11.49
C LYS A 5 28.77 -33.53 10.45
N SER A 6 27.49 -33.70 10.67
CA SER A 6 26.46 -32.89 10.03
C SER A 6 26.67 -31.44 10.47
N VAL A 7 27.16 -30.61 9.56
CA VAL A 7 27.09 -29.15 9.71
C VAL A 7 25.60 -28.80 9.59
N THR A 8 24.97 -28.53 10.73
CA THR A 8 23.62 -27.96 10.77
C THR A 8 23.71 -26.55 10.21
N GLU A 9 23.06 -26.28 9.09
CA GLU A 9 22.83 -24.91 8.63
C GLU A 9 22.07 -24.18 9.74
N GLU A 10 22.69 -23.15 10.33
CA GLU A 10 22.00 -22.28 11.28
C GLU A 10 20.95 -21.48 10.51
N THR A 11 19.68 -21.78 10.76
CA THR A 11 18.57 -21.03 10.18
C THR A 11 18.54 -19.64 10.81
N ILE A 12 18.97 -18.62 10.05
CA ILE A 12 18.84 -17.22 10.44
C ILE A 12 17.35 -16.85 10.38
N MET A 13 16.77 -16.47 11.51
CA MET A 13 15.38 -16.02 11.59
C MET A 13 15.36 -14.50 11.68
N VAL A 14 15.03 -13.84 10.57
CA VAL A 14 14.86 -12.39 10.51
C VAL A 14 13.39 -11.99 10.49
N ILE A 15 13.08 -10.83 11.05
CA ILE A 15 11.74 -10.25 11.06
C ILE A 15 11.77 -8.77 10.61
N PRO A 16 10.84 -8.32 9.75
CA PRO A 16 10.70 -6.91 9.43
C PRO A 16 10.07 -6.14 10.60
N VAL A 17 10.76 -5.09 11.06
CA VAL A 17 10.35 -4.24 12.18
C VAL A 17 10.67 -2.78 11.88
N LEU A 18 10.12 -1.87 12.68
CA LEU A 18 10.39 -0.44 12.62
C LEU A 18 11.48 -0.06 13.62
N ARG A 19 12.52 0.62 13.13
CA ARG A 19 13.51 1.33 13.97
C ARG A 19 13.15 2.81 13.99
N ARG A 20 13.19 3.44 15.16
CA ARG A 20 12.96 4.88 15.29
C ARG A 20 14.24 5.64 14.97
N ILE A 21 14.18 6.57 14.01
CA ILE A 21 15.31 7.42 13.60
C ILE A 21 15.12 8.90 14.01
N GLY A 22 13.88 9.30 14.34
CA GLY A 22 13.55 10.65 14.84
C GLY A 22 12.32 10.63 15.75
N GLU A 23 11.82 11.80 16.16
CA GLU A 23 10.65 11.88 17.06
C GLU A 23 9.39 11.22 16.45
N GLN A 24 9.21 11.38 15.14
CA GLN A 24 8.05 10.87 14.39
C GLN A 24 8.45 10.07 13.15
N GLU A 25 9.74 9.76 13.01
CA GLU A 25 10.29 9.08 11.84
C GLU A 25 10.77 7.68 12.22
N THR A 26 10.34 6.71 11.41
CA THR A 26 10.75 5.32 11.48
C THR A 26 11.31 4.87 10.14
N GLU A 27 12.07 3.80 10.17
CA GLU A 27 12.50 3.09 8.99
C GLU A 27 12.24 1.59 9.15
N LEU A 28 12.06 0.91 8.02
CA LEU A 28 11.86 -0.53 7.97
C LEU A 28 13.21 -1.24 7.93
N VAL A 29 13.46 -2.13 8.88
CA VAL A 29 14.69 -2.93 8.96
C VAL A 29 14.37 -4.41 9.18
N LEU A 30 15.30 -5.28 8.77
CA LEU A 30 15.27 -6.70 9.11
C LEU A 30 16.07 -6.91 10.39
N LEU A 31 15.41 -7.35 11.45
CA LEU A 31 16.02 -7.66 12.73
C LEU A 31 16.31 -9.16 12.83
N ASP A 32 17.54 -9.53 13.15
CA ASP A 32 17.90 -10.90 13.52
C ASP A 32 17.34 -11.21 14.92
N LEU A 33 16.57 -12.30 15.05
CA LEU A 33 15.99 -12.68 16.33
C LEU A 33 17.01 -13.19 17.34
N ASN A 34 18.22 -13.55 16.91
CA ASN A 34 19.30 -13.91 17.84
C ASN A 34 19.79 -12.71 18.67
N ASP A 35 19.59 -11.48 18.18
CA ASP A 35 19.95 -10.25 18.89
C ASP A 35 18.88 -9.82 19.91
N VAL A 36 17.71 -10.46 19.90
CA VAL A 36 16.57 -10.09 20.76
C VAL A 36 16.71 -10.73 22.13
N LEU A 37 16.79 -9.88 23.16
CA LEU A 37 16.85 -10.31 24.56
C LEU A 37 15.47 -10.70 25.10
N TYR A 38 14.44 -9.91 24.80
CA TYR A 38 13.06 -10.19 25.17
C TYR A 38 12.08 -9.35 24.34
N ILE A 39 10.80 -9.74 24.39
CA ILE A 39 9.69 -9.06 23.70
C ILE A 39 8.64 -8.68 24.75
N ASN A 40 8.14 -7.44 24.71
CA ASN A 40 7.04 -7.00 25.56
C ASN A 40 6.03 -6.13 24.80
N ILE A 41 4.99 -5.68 25.50
CA ILE A 41 4.02 -4.70 24.98
C ILE A 41 4.26 -3.36 25.65
N GLU A 42 4.55 -2.32 24.85
CA GLU A 42 4.64 -0.92 25.29
C GLU A 42 3.61 -0.07 24.55
N LYS A 43 2.69 0.58 25.29
CA LYS A 43 1.65 1.45 24.69
C LYS A 43 0.86 0.77 23.54
N ARG A 44 0.57 -0.53 23.68
CA ARG A 44 -0.09 -1.41 22.69
C ARG A 44 0.75 -1.83 21.48
N ASN A 45 2.02 -1.46 21.43
CA ASN A 45 2.96 -1.94 20.41
C ASN A 45 3.72 -3.16 20.92
N ILE A 46 3.95 -4.14 20.05
CA ILE A 46 4.91 -5.22 20.32
C ILE A 46 6.30 -4.64 20.12
N VAL A 47 7.17 -4.76 21.13
CA VAL A 47 8.51 -4.19 21.14
C VAL A 47 9.55 -5.29 21.36
N TYR A 48 10.53 -5.35 20.48
CA TYR A 48 11.71 -6.22 20.57
C TYR A 48 12.84 -5.42 21.19
N HIS A 49 13.44 -5.94 22.26
CA HIS A 49 14.56 -5.30 22.94
C HIS A 49 15.84 -6.06 22.62
N THR A 50 16.80 -5.36 22.05
CA THR A 50 18.18 -5.82 21.90
C THR A 50 19.02 -5.28 23.07
N LEU A 51 20.35 -5.45 23.04
CA LEU A 51 21.21 -4.94 24.10
C LEU A 51 21.22 -3.40 24.17
N ASP A 52 21.12 -2.74 23.02
CA ASP A 52 21.33 -1.30 22.84
C ASP A 52 20.12 -0.58 22.23
N GLU A 53 19.25 -1.29 21.50
CA GLU A 53 18.13 -0.68 20.76
C GLU A 53 16.77 -1.34 21.05
N LYS A 54 15.71 -0.61 20.67
CA LYS A 54 14.33 -1.09 20.64
C LYS A 54 13.77 -1.03 19.22
N TYR A 55 13.04 -2.07 18.85
CA TYR A 55 12.39 -2.19 17.56
C TYR A 55 10.89 -2.45 17.75
N TYR A 56 10.07 -1.91 16.86
CA TYR A 56 8.62 -1.95 16.96
C TYR A 56 8.03 -2.82 15.87
N HIS A 57 7.14 -3.74 16.22
CA HIS A 57 6.41 -4.52 15.23
C HIS A 57 5.44 -3.62 14.46
N MET A 58 5.35 -3.76 13.13
CA MET A 58 4.31 -3.11 12.34
C MET A 58 2.97 -3.79 12.64
N SER A 59 2.05 -3.06 13.25
CA SER A 59 0.80 -3.60 13.78
C SER A 59 -0.44 -3.05 13.09
N THR A 60 -0.29 -1.98 12.30
CA THR A 60 -1.39 -1.33 11.60
C THR A 60 -1.14 -1.19 10.10
N LEU A 61 -2.22 -1.12 9.32
CA LEU A 61 -2.12 -0.83 7.89
C LEU A 61 -1.59 0.58 7.60
N SER A 62 -1.73 1.53 8.55
CA SER A 62 -1.18 2.88 8.40
C SER A 62 0.35 2.86 8.47
N GLU A 63 0.91 2.16 9.46
CA GLU A 63 2.37 1.99 9.58
C GLU A 63 2.94 1.30 8.33
N LEU A 64 2.26 0.27 7.81
CA LEU A 64 2.64 -0.37 6.56
C LEU A 64 2.54 0.58 5.37
N TYR A 65 1.47 1.39 5.30
CA TYR A 65 1.28 2.37 4.22
C TYR A 65 2.41 3.40 4.18
N ASP A 66 2.82 3.93 5.33
CA ASP A 66 3.88 4.95 5.43
C ASP A 66 5.21 4.45 4.84
N HIS A 67 5.46 3.14 4.85
CA HIS A 67 6.66 2.53 4.28
C HIS A 67 6.46 1.92 2.88
N PHE A 68 5.23 1.55 2.51
CA PHE A 68 4.96 0.82 1.27
C PHE A 68 4.36 1.70 0.15
N PHE A 69 3.99 2.94 0.45
CA PHE A 69 3.39 3.86 -0.51
C PHE A 69 4.23 4.02 -1.78
N ASP A 70 5.54 4.25 -1.64
CA ASP A 70 6.46 4.41 -2.77
C ASP A 70 6.63 3.13 -3.61
N ASN A 71 6.26 1.97 -3.04
CA ASN A 71 6.22 0.69 -3.74
C ASN A 71 4.87 0.41 -4.43
N GLY A 72 4.00 1.42 -4.47
CA GLY A 72 2.70 1.38 -5.15
C GLY A 72 1.56 0.80 -4.32
N PHE A 73 1.67 0.79 -2.99
CA PHE A 73 0.56 0.43 -2.11
C PHE A 73 -0.26 1.65 -1.70
N ASP A 74 -1.59 1.49 -1.59
CA ASP A 74 -2.47 2.53 -1.09
C ASP A 74 -3.62 1.97 -0.25
N LEU A 75 -4.07 2.74 0.75
CA LEU A 75 -5.21 2.40 1.59
C LEU A 75 -6.49 2.68 0.83
N LEU A 76 -7.06 1.69 0.15
CA LEU A 76 -8.33 1.87 -0.59
C LEU A 76 -9.56 1.73 0.32
N ASP A 77 -9.41 1.11 1.49
CA ASP A 77 -10.43 0.96 2.53
C ASP A 77 -9.75 0.82 3.90
N LYS A 78 -10.50 0.91 5.00
CA LYS A 78 -10.00 0.79 6.38
C LYS A 78 -9.31 -0.55 6.68
N THR A 79 -9.61 -1.58 5.88
CA THR A 79 -9.09 -2.94 6.03
C THR A 79 -8.22 -3.38 4.86
N ASN A 80 -7.98 -2.53 3.87
CA ASN A 80 -7.27 -2.91 2.63
C ASN A 80 -6.16 -1.93 2.29
N LEU A 81 -4.92 -2.38 2.46
CA LEU A 81 -3.73 -1.81 1.84
C LEU A 81 -3.47 -2.55 0.53
N VAL A 82 -3.69 -1.89 -0.60
CA VAL A 82 -3.77 -2.53 -1.92
C VAL A 82 -2.58 -2.13 -2.78
N ASN A 83 -1.92 -3.12 -3.39
CA ASN A 83 -0.91 -2.88 -4.40
C ASN A 83 -1.56 -2.43 -5.73
N LEU A 84 -1.46 -1.15 -6.03
CA LEU A 84 -2.03 -0.54 -7.23
C LEU A 84 -1.37 -1.08 -8.51
N ASN A 85 -0.09 -1.47 -8.46
CA ASN A 85 0.66 -2.04 -9.59
C ASN A 85 0.21 -3.46 -9.97
N LYS A 86 -0.81 -4.00 -9.29
CA LYS A 86 -1.39 -5.32 -9.58
C LYS A 86 -2.87 -5.26 -9.95
N ILE A 87 -3.52 -4.10 -9.85
CA ILE A 87 -4.94 -3.97 -10.16
C ILE A 87 -5.15 -4.07 -11.67
N LYS A 88 -6.10 -4.89 -12.10
CA LYS A 88 -6.45 -5.07 -13.52
C LYS A 88 -7.88 -4.70 -13.85
N LYS A 89 -8.77 -4.58 -12.86
CA LYS A 89 -10.17 -4.20 -13.07
C LYS A 89 -10.77 -3.51 -11.87
N LEU A 90 -11.69 -2.58 -12.13
CA LEU A 90 -12.48 -1.88 -11.14
C LEU A 90 -13.96 -2.10 -11.43
N ASP A 91 -14.69 -2.63 -10.45
CA ASP A 91 -16.16 -2.63 -10.41
C ASP A 91 -16.62 -1.46 -9.54
N ASN A 92 -16.97 -0.35 -10.21
CA ASN A 92 -17.46 0.86 -9.55
C ASN A 92 -18.81 0.66 -8.84
N LYS A 93 -19.62 -0.31 -9.27
CA LYS A 93 -20.94 -0.55 -8.68
C LYS A 93 -20.81 -1.22 -7.33
N GLN A 94 -19.89 -2.19 -7.22
CA GLN A 94 -19.64 -2.92 -5.98
C GLN A 94 -18.50 -2.33 -5.14
N GLY A 95 -17.74 -1.37 -5.68
CA GLY A 95 -16.56 -0.82 -5.01
C GLY A 95 -15.46 -1.85 -4.84
N LYS A 96 -15.17 -2.64 -5.88
CA LYS A 96 -14.17 -3.72 -5.84
C LYS A 96 -13.08 -3.50 -6.88
N VAL A 97 -11.83 -3.72 -6.48
CA VAL A 97 -10.71 -3.86 -7.42
C VAL A 97 -10.31 -5.33 -7.50
N TYR A 98 -10.02 -5.79 -8.72
CA TYR A 98 -9.60 -7.15 -9.00
C TYR A 98 -8.19 -7.16 -9.58
N PHE A 99 -7.47 -8.27 -9.37
CA PHE A 99 -6.09 -8.47 -9.81
C PHE A 99 -5.99 -9.29 -11.12
N GLU A 100 -7.15 -9.51 -11.76
CA GLU A 100 -7.34 -10.25 -13.02
C GLU A 100 -8.22 -9.42 -13.96
N GLU A 101 -8.03 -9.53 -15.28
CA GLU A 101 -8.76 -8.73 -16.28
C GLU A 101 -10.21 -9.22 -16.46
N ASN A 102 -10.41 -10.53 -16.33
CA ASN A 102 -11.70 -11.22 -16.50
C ASN A 102 -12.08 -11.91 -15.19
N PRO A 103 -12.46 -11.14 -14.15
CA PRO A 103 -12.75 -11.71 -12.84
C PRO A 103 -13.99 -12.61 -12.88
N THR A 104 -13.90 -13.73 -12.16
CA THR A 104 -14.99 -14.68 -11.91
C THR A 104 -15.47 -14.56 -10.46
N GLY A 105 -16.41 -15.41 -10.04
CA GLY A 105 -16.87 -15.44 -8.65
C GLY A 105 -15.77 -15.76 -7.62
N ASP A 106 -14.72 -16.47 -8.03
CA ASP A 106 -13.61 -16.90 -7.17
C ASP A 106 -12.38 -15.98 -7.25
N SER A 107 -12.41 -14.97 -8.13
CA SER A 107 -11.28 -14.05 -8.31
C SER A 107 -11.04 -13.22 -7.04
N LYS A 108 -9.76 -13.02 -6.72
CA LYS A 108 -9.37 -12.19 -5.57
C LYS A 108 -9.72 -10.73 -5.84
N TYR A 109 -10.26 -10.07 -4.80
CA TYR A 109 -10.58 -8.66 -4.83
C TYR A 109 -10.23 -7.98 -3.51
N ALA A 110 -10.12 -6.65 -3.56
CA ALA A 110 -10.13 -5.78 -2.38
C ALA A 110 -11.28 -4.77 -2.52
N THR A 111 -11.85 -4.34 -1.39
CA THR A 111 -12.90 -3.30 -1.39
C THR A 111 -12.27 -1.91 -1.41
N VAL A 112 -13.01 -0.97 -1.99
CA VAL A 112 -12.70 0.47 -2.03
C VAL A 112 -13.82 1.20 -1.31
N ALA A 113 -13.48 1.94 -0.26
CA ALA A 113 -14.44 2.72 0.50
C ALA A 113 -15.18 3.71 -0.41
N PHE A 114 -16.47 3.92 -0.16
CA PHE A 114 -17.34 4.73 -1.04
C PHE A 114 -16.76 6.11 -1.36
N ILE A 115 -16.27 6.83 -0.34
CA ILE A 115 -15.63 8.15 -0.53
C ILE A 115 -14.36 8.03 -1.39
N LYS A 116 -13.58 6.96 -1.19
CA LYS A 116 -12.34 6.72 -1.93
C LYS A 116 -12.59 6.30 -3.38
N GLN A 117 -13.71 5.68 -3.72
CA GLN A 117 -14.03 5.35 -5.11
C GLN A 117 -13.99 6.59 -6.01
N LYS A 118 -14.61 7.69 -5.56
CA LYS A 118 -14.60 8.96 -6.31
C LYS A 118 -13.21 9.61 -6.31
N LEU A 119 -12.53 9.62 -5.16
CA LEU A 119 -11.24 10.30 -5.00
C LEU A 119 -10.12 9.60 -5.78
N PHE A 120 -10.11 8.27 -5.78
CA PHE A 120 -9.07 7.44 -6.38
C PHE A 120 -9.42 6.96 -7.79
N GLN A 121 -10.56 7.36 -8.36
CA GLN A 121 -10.99 6.92 -9.68
C GLN A 121 -9.89 7.07 -10.74
N ASN A 122 -9.27 8.24 -10.80
CA ASN A 122 -8.23 8.54 -11.78
C ASN A 122 -6.93 7.76 -11.51
N VAL A 123 -6.59 7.57 -10.23
CA VAL A 123 -5.39 6.82 -9.82
C VAL A 123 -5.55 5.34 -10.19
N ILE A 124 -6.68 4.73 -9.82
CA ILE A 124 -6.99 3.33 -10.13
C ILE A 124 -7.09 3.11 -11.64
N SER A 125 -7.74 4.01 -12.37
CA SER A 125 -7.87 3.88 -13.83
C SER A 125 -6.50 3.93 -14.52
N ARG A 126 -5.61 4.84 -14.11
CA ARG A 126 -4.22 4.89 -14.59
C ARG A 126 -3.44 3.62 -14.26
N ALA A 127 -3.58 3.14 -13.03
CA ALA A 127 -2.92 1.90 -12.61
C ALA A 127 -3.36 0.72 -13.48
N ILE A 128 -4.66 0.56 -13.73
CA ILE A 128 -5.20 -0.49 -14.60
C ILE A 128 -4.63 -0.38 -16.02
N ALA A 129 -4.71 0.81 -16.63
CA ALA A 129 -4.20 1.06 -17.98
C ALA A 129 -2.72 0.66 -18.11
N ASN A 130 -1.88 1.05 -17.14
CA ASN A 130 -0.48 0.64 -17.09
C ASN A 130 -0.32 -0.88 -16.93
N ASN A 131 -1.11 -1.50 -16.06
CA ASN A 131 -1.00 -2.94 -15.75
C ASN A 131 -1.54 -3.85 -16.86
N THR A 132 -2.40 -3.34 -17.75
CA THR A 132 -3.00 -4.08 -18.87
C THR A 132 -2.47 -3.64 -20.24
N ASN A 133 -1.43 -2.80 -20.28
CA ASN A 133 -0.87 -2.23 -21.52
C ASN A 133 -1.94 -1.58 -22.41
N THR A 134 -2.91 -0.90 -21.80
CA THR A 134 -4.01 -0.24 -22.49
C THR A 134 -3.87 1.28 -22.34
N SER A 135 -4.26 2.06 -23.35
CA SER A 135 -4.33 3.51 -23.25
C SER A 135 -5.61 3.97 -22.54
N LEU A 136 -5.53 5.00 -21.71
CA LEU A 136 -6.71 5.65 -21.17
C LEU A 136 -7.39 6.49 -22.26
N GLU A 137 -8.62 6.14 -22.64
CA GLU A 137 -9.46 7.05 -23.42
C GLU A 137 -10.00 8.15 -22.50
N TYR A 138 -9.69 9.41 -22.81
CA TYR A 138 -10.23 10.56 -22.10
C TYR A 138 -11.62 10.89 -22.65
N THR A 139 -12.68 10.53 -21.93
CA THR A 139 -14.01 11.08 -22.20
C THR A 139 -14.12 12.46 -21.55
N ALA A 140 -13.90 13.51 -22.33
CA ALA A 140 -14.25 14.86 -21.90
C ALA A 140 -15.76 14.88 -21.60
N LYS A 141 -16.14 15.11 -20.33
CA LYS A 141 -17.53 15.49 -20.05
C LYS A 141 -17.74 16.85 -20.69
N PRO A 142 -18.70 17.04 -21.61
CA PRO A 142 -19.03 18.37 -22.06
C PRO A 142 -19.49 19.18 -20.84
N SER A 143 -18.78 20.26 -20.53
CA SER A 143 -19.23 21.22 -19.54
C SER A 143 -20.52 21.86 -20.07
N ASN A 144 -21.66 21.54 -19.44
CA ASN A 144 -22.95 22.19 -19.71
C ASN A 144 -23.00 23.64 -19.19
N GLU A 145 -21.86 24.27 -18.92
CA GLU A 145 -21.77 25.69 -18.71
C GLU A 145 -21.45 26.37 -20.03
N SER A 146 -22.48 26.92 -20.65
CA SER A 146 -22.33 27.94 -21.68
C SER A 146 -21.65 29.15 -21.05
N PHE A 147 -20.31 29.22 -21.12
CA PHE A 147 -19.58 30.45 -20.90
C PHE A 147 -20.00 31.45 -21.99
N ARG A 148 -20.98 32.30 -21.68
CA ARG A 148 -21.25 33.49 -22.48
C ARG A 148 -20.07 34.43 -22.27
N ILE A 149 -19.17 34.45 -23.24
CA ILE A 149 -18.20 35.54 -23.38
C ILE A 149 -19.03 36.77 -23.77
N LEU A 150 -19.31 37.64 -22.80
CA LEU A 150 -19.82 38.97 -23.13
C LEU A 150 -18.66 39.71 -23.81
N PRO A 151 -18.86 40.31 -24.99
CA PRO A 151 -17.84 41.14 -25.60
C PRO A 151 -17.52 42.28 -24.63
N ARG A 152 -16.22 42.50 -24.37
CA ARG A 152 -15.77 43.76 -23.76
C ARG A 152 -16.22 44.87 -24.70
N THR A 153 -17.16 45.68 -24.25
CA THR A 153 -17.41 46.98 -24.86
C THR A 153 -16.16 47.82 -24.61
N SER A 154 -15.35 47.98 -25.64
CA SER A 154 -14.39 49.08 -25.71
C SER A 154 -15.18 50.31 -26.10
N GLU A 155 -15.40 51.23 -25.16
CA GLU A 155 -15.63 52.65 -25.47
C GLU A 155 -15.38 53.49 -24.21
N GLU A 156 -14.38 54.37 -24.37
CA GLU A 156 -14.03 55.64 -23.71
C GLU A 156 -13.85 55.73 -22.18
#